data_AF-A0A9E0XG48-F1
#
_entry.id   AF-A0A9E0XG48-F1
#
_cell.length_a   1.000
_cell.length_b   1.000
_cell.length_c   1.000
_cell.angle_alpha   90.00
_cell.angle_beta   90.00
_cell.angle_gamma   90.00
#
_symmetry.space_group_name_H-M   'P 1'
#
loop_
_entity.id
_entity.type
_entity.pdbx_description
1 polymer ?
#
loop_
_entity_poly.entity_id
_entity_poly.type
_entity_poly.pdbx_seq_one_letter_code
_entity_poly.pdbx_strand_id
1 'polypeptide(L)'
;MRKHPVLLLELVISLVLFGAIMAILFSSYKELSQAKHSLKKDKEILLTRQKLQLRLSQIFSKTETLTMEDEACLLTYDDGWDPAAAFRGQREAMLYIDKGRLVFVTWPEKGPGRKEILYEPAHSFILEFFDAKKGDWNPQYPEQKPFMMKMIIDKNLTLPFFL
;
A
#
# COMPACT_ATOMS: atom_id res chain seq x y z
N MET A 1 13.99 10.01 -74.41
CA MET A 1 13.89 9.73 -72.96
C MET A 1 12.47 9.25 -72.66
N ARG A 2 12.26 7.93 -72.56
CA ARG A 2 10.93 7.37 -72.23
C ARG A 2 10.57 7.81 -70.81
N LYS A 3 9.51 8.58 -70.68
CA LYS A 3 8.92 8.91 -69.37
C LYS A 3 8.49 7.58 -68.74
N HIS A 4 8.96 7.29 -67.52
CA HIS A 4 8.60 6.09 -66.76
C HIS A 4 7.54 6.45 -65.70
N PRO A 5 6.27 6.67 -66.08
CA PRO A 5 5.20 7.00 -65.13
C PRO A 5 4.90 5.84 -64.16
N VAL A 6 5.22 4.61 -64.55
CA VAL A 6 5.00 3.39 -63.74
C VAL A 6 5.91 3.37 -62.51
N LEU A 7 7.18 3.74 -62.65
CA LEU A 7 8.14 3.84 -61.53
C LEU A 7 7.69 4.90 -60.50
N LEU A 8 7.13 6.01 -60.99
CA LEU A 8 6.66 7.11 -60.16
C LEU A 8 5.39 6.69 -59.38
N LEU A 9 4.49 5.94 -60.02
CA LEU A 9 3.30 5.37 -59.39
C LEU A 9 3.68 4.35 -58.29
N GLU A 10 4.62 3.46 -58.56
CA GLU A 10 5.09 2.44 -57.62
C GLU A 10 5.73 3.08 -56.38
N LEU A 11 6.48 4.18 -56.58
CA LEU A 11 7.09 4.94 -55.50
C LEU A 11 6.03 5.63 -54.63
N VAL A 12 4.98 6.19 -55.23
CA VAL A 12 3.84 6.78 -54.51
C VAL A 12 3.07 5.71 -53.71
N ILE A 13 2.78 4.56 -54.33
CA ILE A 13 2.10 3.44 -53.65
C ILE A 13 2.93 2.95 -52.46
N SER A 14 4.26 2.80 -52.64
CA SER A 14 5.18 2.40 -51.58
C SER A 14 5.22 3.41 -50.44
N LEU A 15 5.18 4.72 -50.75
CA LEU A 15 5.16 5.79 -49.75
C LEU A 15 3.87 5.78 -48.92
N VAL A 16 2.73 5.54 -49.57
CA VAL A 16 1.41 5.45 -48.91
C VAL A 16 1.35 4.22 -48.01
N LEU A 17 1.82 3.06 -48.49
CA LEU A 17 1.93 1.84 -47.69
C LEU A 17 2.86 2.02 -46.49
N PHE A 18 4.01 2.67 -46.68
CA PHE A 18 4.93 2.99 -45.59
C PHE A 18 4.26 3.90 -44.55
N GLY A 19 3.54 4.93 -45.00
CA GLY A 19 2.77 5.80 -44.11
C GLY A 19 1.69 5.05 -43.32
N ALA A 20 0.96 4.13 -43.96
CA ALA A 20 -0.05 3.30 -43.31
C ALA A 20 0.58 2.37 -42.25
N ILE A 21 1.70 1.71 -42.57
CA ILE A 21 2.43 0.86 -41.63
C ILE A 21 2.94 1.68 -40.44
N MET A 22 3.52 2.85 -40.69
CA MET A 22 4.00 3.74 -39.63
C MET A 22 2.86 4.24 -38.74
N ALA A 23 1.69 4.52 -39.30
CA ALA A 23 0.51 4.91 -38.51
C ALA A 23 0.06 3.77 -37.57
N ILE A 24 0.02 2.53 -38.06
CA ILE A 24 -0.31 1.36 -37.25
C ILE A 24 0.72 1.16 -36.14
N LEU A 25 2.02 1.18 -36.48
CA LEU A 25 3.11 1.02 -35.52
C LEU A 25 3.09 2.11 -34.45
N PHE A 26 2.82 3.36 -34.83
CA PHE A 26 2.74 4.46 -33.89
C PHE A 26 1.53 4.33 -32.95
N SER A 27 0.39 3.87 -33.45
CA SER A 27 -0.79 3.58 -32.63
C SER A 27 -0.48 2.51 -31.58
N SER A 28 0.09 1.38 -32.01
CA SER A 28 0.46 0.29 -31.10
C SER A 28 1.53 0.72 -30.09
N TYR A 29 2.51 1.53 -30.50
CA TYR A 29 3.51 2.08 -29.59
C TYR A 29 2.88 2.96 -28.50
N LYS A 30 1.92 3.82 -28.88
CA LYS A 30 1.22 4.69 -27.94
C LYS A 30 0.44 3.89 -26.90
N GLU A 31 -0.29 2.86 -27.33
CA GLU A 31 -1.03 1.96 -26.44
C GLU A 31 -0.08 1.23 -25.48
N LEU A 32 1.01 0.67 -26.00
CA LEU A 32 2.02 -0.02 -25.17
C LEU A 32 2.67 0.92 -24.15
N SER A 33 2.96 2.15 -24.55
CA SER A 33 3.53 3.17 -23.66
C SER A 33 2.56 3.52 -22.53
N GLN A 34 1.28 3.73 -22.84
CA GLN A 34 0.24 3.99 -21.85
C GLN A 34 0.07 2.81 -20.88
N ALA A 35 -0.01 1.58 -21.40
CA ALA A 35 -0.10 0.37 -20.60
C ALA A 35 1.12 0.18 -19.68
N LYS A 36 2.32 0.49 -20.16
CA LYS A 36 3.54 0.45 -19.34
C LYS A 36 3.50 1.47 -18.21
N HIS A 37 2.98 2.67 -18.47
CA HIS A 37 2.84 3.71 -17.46
C HIS A 37 1.80 3.37 -16.39
N SER A 38 0.63 2.84 -16.77
CA SER A 38 -0.36 2.38 -15.79
C SER A 38 0.18 1.23 -14.95
N LEU A 39 0.81 0.24 -15.58
CA LEU A 39 1.41 -0.90 -14.89
C LEU A 39 2.48 -0.48 -13.88
N LYS A 40 3.29 0.53 -14.20
CA LYS A 40 4.26 1.08 -13.25
C LYS A 40 3.57 1.70 -12.02
N LYS A 41 2.50 2.47 -12.22
CA LYS A 41 1.72 3.07 -11.12
C LYS A 41 1.07 1.99 -10.25
N ASP A 42 0.46 0.99 -10.88
CA ASP A 42 -0.20 -0.12 -10.15
C ASP A 42 0.81 -0.91 -9.33
N LYS A 43 2.01 -1.14 -9.88
CA LYS A 43 3.12 -1.78 -9.16
C LYS A 43 3.55 -0.97 -7.94
N GLU A 44 3.69 0.35 -8.06
CA GLU A 44 4.06 1.22 -6.93
C GLU A 44 3.00 1.20 -5.82
N ILE A 45 1.70 1.23 -6.20
CA ILE A 45 0.58 1.10 -5.25
C ILE A 45 0.62 -0.26 -4.54
N LEU A 46 0.82 -1.35 -5.29
CA LEU A 46 0.84 -2.70 -4.74
C LEU A 46 2.03 -2.90 -3.79
N LEU A 47 3.22 -2.42 -4.14
CA LEU A 47 4.40 -2.49 -3.27
C LEU A 47 4.20 -1.70 -1.97
N THR A 48 3.57 -0.52 -2.07
CA THR A 48 3.24 0.30 -0.89
C THR A 48 2.29 -0.44 0.04
N ARG A 49 1.24 -1.07 -0.51
CA ARG A 49 0.28 -1.89 0.26
C ARG A 49 0.95 -3.10 0.91
N GLN A 50 1.83 -3.80 0.19
CA GLN A 50 2.58 -4.93 0.73
C GLN A 50 3.50 -4.51 1.88
N LYS A 51 4.23 -3.40 1.71
CA LYS A 51 5.09 -2.85 2.77
C LYS A 51 4.29 -2.49 4.01
N LEU A 52 3.15 -1.82 3.83
CA LEU A 52 2.23 -1.48 4.92
C LEU A 52 1.73 -2.74 5.63
N GLN A 53 1.25 -3.73 4.88
CA GLN A 53 0.73 -4.98 5.45
C GLN A 53 1.81 -5.72 6.25
N LEU A 54 3.03 -5.81 5.71
CA LEU A 54 4.16 -6.42 6.39
C LEU A 54 4.50 -5.68 7.68
N ARG A 55 4.57 -4.35 7.63
CA ARG A 55 4.92 -3.53 8.80
C ARG A 55 3.87 -3.63 9.90
N LEU A 56 2.60 -3.59 9.56
CA LEU A 56 1.51 -3.75 10.52
C LEU A 56 1.48 -5.17 11.11
N SER A 57 1.67 -6.20 10.29
CA SER A 57 1.78 -7.57 10.79
C SER A 57 2.93 -7.74 11.79
N GLN A 58 4.06 -7.08 11.57
CA GLN A 58 5.18 -7.05 12.53
C GLN A 58 4.82 -6.34 13.83
N ILE A 59 4.11 -5.21 13.76
CA ILE A 59 3.66 -4.46 14.96
C ILE A 59 2.68 -5.32 15.76
N PHE A 60 1.64 -5.86 15.10
CA PHE A 60 0.55 -6.54 15.77
C PHE A 60 0.88 -7.95 16.26
N SER A 61 1.77 -8.67 15.60
CA SER A 61 2.25 -9.98 16.10
C SER A 61 2.94 -9.86 17.46
N LYS A 62 3.69 -8.79 17.66
CA LYS A 62 4.40 -8.46 18.90
C LYS A 62 3.56 -7.67 19.91
N THR A 63 2.32 -7.34 19.57
CA THR A 63 1.42 -6.60 20.46
C THR A 63 0.90 -7.52 21.56
N GLU A 64 1.01 -7.04 22.80
CA GLU A 64 0.50 -7.70 24.00
C GLU A 64 -0.88 -7.17 24.35
N THR A 65 -1.04 -5.85 24.38
CA THR A 65 -2.31 -5.18 24.67
C THR A 65 -2.62 -4.15 23.60
N LEU A 66 -3.91 -4.06 23.25
CA LEU A 66 -4.43 -3.11 22.29
C LEU A 66 -5.67 -2.45 22.88
N THR A 67 -5.75 -1.13 22.81
CA THR A 67 -6.93 -0.38 23.24
C THR A 67 -7.27 0.65 22.17
N MET A 68 -8.55 0.71 21.80
CA MET A 68 -9.07 1.72 20.88
C MET A 68 -9.56 2.91 21.71
N GLU A 69 -9.01 4.09 21.48
CA GLU A 69 -9.47 5.36 22.05
C GLU A 69 -9.83 6.31 20.90
N ASP A 70 -11.13 6.59 20.75
CA ASP A 70 -11.67 7.43 19.67
C ASP A 70 -11.21 6.97 18.26
N GLU A 71 -10.27 7.71 17.66
CA GLU A 71 -9.66 7.47 16.34
C GLU A 71 -8.19 7.02 16.42
N ALA A 72 -7.74 6.66 17.61
CA ALA A 72 -6.40 6.17 17.88
C ALA A 72 -6.43 4.74 18.44
N CYS A 73 -5.37 4.00 18.13
CA CYS A 73 -5.13 2.67 18.64
C CYS A 73 -3.86 2.69 19.47
N LEU A 74 -4.02 2.56 20.78
CA LEU A 74 -2.94 2.44 21.75
C LEU A 74 -2.50 0.98 21.84
N LEU A 75 -1.19 0.78 21.82
CA LEU A 75 -0.56 -0.53 21.71
C LEU A 75 0.57 -0.62 22.73
N THR A 76 0.63 -1.74 23.43
CA THR A 76 1.85 -2.12 24.16
C THR A 76 2.46 -3.31 23.46
N TYR A 77 3.73 -3.19 23.08
CA TYR A 77 4.43 -4.20 22.31
C TYR A 77 5.91 -4.26 22.67
N ASP A 78 6.53 -5.43 22.56
CA ASP A 78 7.97 -5.61 22.72
C ASP A 78 8.62 -5.74 21.33
N ASP A 79 9.31 -4.69 20.88
CA ASP A 79 10.02 -4.74 19.61
C ASP A 79 11.29 -5.61 19.68
N GLY A 80 11.66 -6.08 20.86
CA GLY A 80 12.85 -6.87 21.14
C GLY A 80 14.10 -6.00 21.08
N TRP A 81 15.04 -6.37 20.20
CA TRP A 81 16.32 -5.68 20.11
C TRP A 81 16.27 -4.47 19.16
N ASP A 82 16.41 -3.28 19.73
CA ASP A 82 16.57 -2.02 19.01
C ASP A 82 18.03 -1.52 19.14
N PRO A 83 18.62 -0.97 18.06
CA PRO A 83 19.93 -0.34 18.13
C PRO A 83 20.01 0.74 19.22
N ALA A 84 18.93 1.48 19.45
CA ALA A 84 18.86 2.45 20.54
C ALA A 84 18.42 1.79 21.84
N ALA A 85 19.28 1.87 22.84
CA ALA A 85 19.04 1.28 24.16
C ALA A 85 17.73 1.74 24.81
N ALA A 86 17.35 3.02 24.64
CA ALA A 86 16.11 3.58 25.20
C ALA A 86 14.83 2.92 24.66
N PHE A 87 14.95 2.24 23.53
CA PHE A 87 13.85 1.54 22.88
C PHE A 87 13.91 0.04 23.20
N ARG A 88 14.89 -0.53 23.90
CA ARG A 88 14.86 -1.99 24.13
C ARG A 88 13.76 -2.39 25.13
N GLY A 89 13.06 -3.49 24.85
CA GLY A 89 12.00 -4.04 25.71
C GLY A 89 10.60 -3.52 25.38
N GLN A 90 9.68 -3.72 26.33
CA GLN A 90 8.27 -3.34 26.22
C GLN A 90 8.10 -1.82 26.07
N ARG A 91 7.23 -1.40 25.15
CA ARG A 91 6.97 0.00 24.85
C ARG A 91 5.50 0.28 24.66
N GLU A 92 5.15 1.54 24.88
CA GLU A 92 3.89 2.12 24.45
C GLU A 92 4.01 2.68 23.03
N ALA A 93 2.96 2.50 22.27
CA ALA A 93 2.82 3.01 20.93
C ALA A 93 1.39 3.43 20.64
N MET A 94 1.24 4.27 19.61
CA MET A 94 -0.04 4.77 19.16
C MET A 94 -0.07 4.81 17.65
N LEU A 95 -1.13 4.24 17.09
CA LEU A 95 -1.49 4.33 15.68
C LEU A 95 -2.65 5.31 15.54
N TYR A 96 -2.50 6.36 14.73
CA TYR A 96 -3.53 7.39 14.54
C TYR A 96 -3.41 8.05 13.16
N ILE A 97 -4.41 8.84 12.80
CA ILE A 97 -4.38 9.68 11.59
C ILE A 97 -3.84 11.08 11.93
N ASP A 98 -2.79 11.50 11.23
CA ASP A 98 -2.26 12.88 11.29
C ASP A 98 -2.22 13.49 9.89
N LYS A 99 -3.06 14.52 9.66
CA LYS A 99 -3.07 15.31 8.41
C LYS A 99 -3.15 14.44 7.15
N GLY A 100 -4.04 13.46 7.13
CA GLY A 100 -4.24 12.58 5.98
C GLY A 100 -3.20 11.46 5.85
N ARG A 101 -2.50 11.11 6.94
CA ARG A 101 -1.47 10.06 6.96
C ARG A 101 -1.71 9.12 8.13
N LEU A 102 -1.51 7.83 7.90
CA LEU A 102 -1.48 6.83 8.97
C LEU A 102 -0.10 6.87 9.62
N VAL A 103 -0.07 7.26 10.89
CA VAL A 103 1.17 7.46 11.65
C VAL A 103 1.22 6.49 12.81
N PHE A 104 2.38 5.86 12.99
CA PHE A 104 2.72 5.05 14.13
C PHE A 104 3.77 5.77 14.96
N VAL A 105 3.48 5.96 16.24
CA VAL A 105 4.40 6.60 17.18
C VAL A 105 4.75 5.61 18.27
N THR A 106 6.04 5.54 18.60
CA THR A 106 6.56 4.66 19.65
C THR A 106 7.28 5.50 20.68
N TRP A 107 7.00 5.28 21.96
CA TRP A 107 7.67 5.97 23.05
C TRP A 107 8.66 5.04 23.76
N PRO A 108 9.90 5.51 24.00
CA PRO A 108 10.78 4.84 24.94
C PRO A 108 10.31 5.09 26.37
N GLU A 109 10.78 4.28 27.33
CA GLU A 109 10.52 4.52 28.76
C GLU A 109 10.94 5.94 29.19
N LYS A 110 12.02 6.46 28.57
CA LYS A 110 12.55 7.81 28.82
C LYS A 110 12.96 8.47 27.51
N GLY A 111 12.36 9.62 27.21
CA GLY A 111 12.73 10.48 26.09
C GLY A 111 11.62 10.70 25.06
N PRO A 112 11.93 11.38 23.94
CA PRO A 112 10.94 11.68 22.91
C PRO A 112 10.54 10.43 22.12
N GLY A 113 9.26 10.36 21.75
CA GLY A 113 8.76 9.30 20.89
C GLY A 113 9.25 9.41 19.44
N ARG A 114 9.38 8.27 18.75
CA ARG A 114 9.69 8.18 17.33
C ARG A 114 8.41 8.09 16.52
N LYS A 115 8.25 8.96 15.53
CA LYS A 115 7.13 8.92 14.58
C LYS A 115 7.56 8.23 13.29
N GLU A 116 6.75 7.30 12.82
CA GLU A 116 6.88 6.58 11.55
C GLU A 116 5.59 6.82 10.73
N ILE A 117 5.72 7.26 9.49
CA ILE A 117 4.58 7.35 8.56
C ILE A 117 4.44 5.98 7.90
N LEU A 118 3.31 5.31 8.14
CA LEU A 118 3.04 3.97 7.60
C LEU A 118 2.39 4.03 6.22
N TYR A 119 1.45 4.96 6.02
CA TYR A 119 0.68 5.04 4.79
C TYR A 119 0.19 6.46 4.50
N GLU A 120 0.17 6.81 3.22
CA GLU A 120 -0.38 8.05 2.69
C GLU A 120 -0.98 7.77 1.29
N PRO A 121 -2.19 8.25 0.99
CA PRO A 121 -3.11 9.00 1.87
C PRO A 121 -3.96 8.09 2.77
N ALA A 122 -4.31 8.56 3.97
CA ALA A 122 -5.23 7.91 4.90
C ALA A 122 -6.04 8.93 5.71
N HIS A 123 -7.37 8.87 5.66
CA HIS A 123 -8.27 9.79 6.37
C HIS A 123 -8.91 9.16 7.60
N SER A 124 -9.16 7.86 7.57
CA SER A 124 -9.65 7.09 8.70
C SER A 124 -9.14 5.65 8.64
N PHE A 125 -9.09 5.00 9.80
CA PHE A 125 -8.90 3.55 9.87
C PHE A 125 -9.84 2.93 10.90
N ILE A 126 -10.16 1.66 10.69
CA ILE A 126 -10.96 0.84 11.59
C ILE A 126 -10.22 -0.48 11.79
N LEU A 127 -10.15 -0.97 13.01
CA LEU A 127 -9.71 -2.32 13.32
C LEU A 127 -10.92 -3.19 13.60
N GLU A 128 -10.97 -4.35 12.96
CA GLU A 128 -11.96 -5.38 13.23
C GLU A 128 -11.26 -6.69 13.57
N PHE A 129 -11.77 -7.36 14.58
CA PHE A 129 -11.24 -8.60 15.13
C PHE A 129 -12.21 -9.73 14.82
N PHE A 130 -11.70 -10.89 14.40
CA PHE A 130 -12.56 -12.01 14.07
C PHE A 130 -12.94 -12.79 15.34
N ASP A 131 -14.25 -12.92 15.60
CA ASP A 131 -14.79 -13.73 16.68
C ASP A 131 -15.04 -15.16 16.19
N ALA A 132 -14.17 -16.10 16.59
CA ALA A 132 -14.31 -17.52 16.23
C ALA A 132 -15.62 -18.15 16.70
N LYS A 133 -16.21 -17.67 17.81
CA LYS A 133 -17.41 -18.26 18.39
C LYS A 133 -18.65 -17.87 17.61
N LYS A 134 -18.69 -16.64 17.09
CA LYS A 134 -19.82 -16.10 16.31
C LYS A 134 -19.62 -16.24 14.80
N GLY A 135 -18.37 -16.44 14.35
CA GLY A 135 -18.01 -16.47 12.94
C GLY A 135 -18.13 -15.11 12.25
N ASP A 136 -17.94 -14.02 12.99
CA ASP A 136 -18.17 -12.66 12.51
C ASP A 136 -17.04 -11.69 12.93
N TRP A 137 -16.96 -10.55 12.24
CA TRP A 137 -16.02 -9.48 12.52
C TRP A 137 -16.61 -8.47 13.51
N ASN A 138 -15.86 -8.13 14.55
CA ASN A 138 -16.28 -7.17 15.56
C ASN A 138 -15.21 -6.08 15.77
N PRO A 139 -15.58 -4.79 15.79
CA PRO A 139 -14.63 -3.71 16.10
C PRO A 139 -14.17 -3.68 17.55
N GLN A 140 -14.87 -4.34 18.47
CA GLN A 140 -14.48 -4.40 19.88
C GLN A 140 -13.32 -5.38 20.09
N TYR A 141 -12.27 -4.93 20.77
CA TYR A 141 -11.14 -5.79 21.11
C TYR A 141 -11.60 -6.94 22.03
N PRO A 142 -11.34 -8.21 21.69
CA PRO A 142 -11.78 -9.34 22.49
C PRO A 142 -10.96 -9.49 23.78
N GLU A 143 -11.56 -10.11 24.80
CA GLU A 143 -10.90 -10.42 26.08
C GLU A 143 -9.69 -11.36 25.92
N GLN A 144 -9.72 -12.20 24.90
CA GLN A 144 -8.62 -13.08 24.52
C GLN A 144 -7.96 -12.54 23.26
N LYS A 145 -6.63 -12.60 23.16
CA LYS A 145 -5.90 -12.15 21.97
C LYS A 145 -6.53 -12.77 20.71
N PRO A 146 -6.98 -11.95 19.75
CA PRO A 146 -7.62 -12.47 18.55
C PRO A 146 -6.60 -13.21 17.71
N PHE A 147 -7.01 -14.28 17.03
CA PHE A 147 -6.14 -15.00 16.09
C PHE A 147 -6.07 -14.33 14.72
N MET A 148 -7.07 -13.49 14.40
CA MET A 148 -7.17 -12.79 13.14
C MET A 148 -7.75 -11.39 13.36
N MET A 149 -7.17 -10.43 12.66
CA MET A 149 -7.59 -9.05 12.66
C MET A 149 -7.56 -8.51 11.23
N LYS A 150 -8.36 -7.52 10.91
CA LYS A 150 -8.19 -6.73 9.68
C LYS A 150 -8.24 -5.25 10.02
N MET A 151 -7.50 -4.47 9.24
CA MET A 151 -7.58 -3.02 9.26
C MET A 151 -8.21 -2.55 7.97
N ILE A 152 -9.15 -1.62 8.08
CA ILE A 152 -9.84 -0.99 6.96
C ILE A 152 -9.42 0.48 6.94
N ILE A 153 -8.78 0.94 5.87
CA ILE A 153 -8.44 2.35 5.65
C ILE A 153 -9.38 2.93 4.59
N ASP A 154 -9.99 4.08 4.88
CA ASP A 154 -10.84 4.85 3.96
C ASP A 154 -11.93 4.03 3.23
N LYS A 155 -12.37 2.90 3.81
CA LYS A 155 -13.28 1.90 3.20
C LYS A 155 -12.79 1.23 1.92
N ASN A 156 -11.65 1.65 1.38
CA ASN A 156 -11.14 1.23 0.07
C ASN A 156 -9.95 0.26 0.16
N LEU A 157 -9.33 0.16 1.34
CA LEU A 157 -8.19 -0.71 1.58
C LEU A 157 -8.43 -1.57 2.81
N THR A 158 -8.66 -2.85 2.60
CA THR A 158 -8.79 -3.86 3.67
C THR A 158 -7.55 -4.72 3.71
N LEU A 159 -6.91 -4.75 4.88
CA LEU A 159 -5.68 -5.51 5.12
C LEU A 159 -5.93 -6.54 6.23
N PRO A 160 -6.05 -7.83 5.90
CA PRO A 160 -6.14 -8.88 6.90
C PRO A 160 -4.76 -9.27 7.44
N PHE A 161 -4.74 -9.65 8.71
CA PHE A 161 -3.57 -10.06 9.48
C PHE A 161 -3.91 -11.30 10.30
N PHE A 162 -2.95 -12.20 10.39
CA PHE A 162 -2.92 -13.27 11.38
C PHE A 162 -2.02 -12.81 12.52
N LEU A 163 -2.47 -13.01 13.76
CA LEU A 163 -1.85 -12.49 14.98
C LEU A 163 -1.15 -13.58 15.79
#